data_AF-A0A3C0V2H5-F1
#
_entry.id   AF-A0A3C0V2H5-F1
#
_cell.length_a   1.000
_cell.length_b   1.000
_cell.length_c   1.000
_cell.angle_alpha   90.00
_cell.angle_beta   90.00
_cell.angle_gamma   90.00
#
_symmetry.space_group_name_H-M   'P 1'
#
loop_
_entity.id
_entity.type
_entity.pdbx_description
1 polymer ?
#
loop_
_entity_poly.entity_id
_entity_poly.type
_entity_poly.pdbx_seq_one_letter_code
_entity_poly.pdbx_strand_id
1 'polypeptide(L)'
;MEEHTVYIFYDIEDDGIRNKIAEKCKDYGLERIQFSGFSGILNRNKREELFLRLISLIGGKSGKILMLPLCERDTKVRREFIQEGQDDSTEGR
;
A
#
# COMPACT_ATOMS: atom_id res chain seq x y z
N MET A 1 21.90 -3.60 -6.69
CA MET A 1 20.89 -2.59 -7.06
C MET A 1 20.39 -1.98 -5.78
N GLU A 2 20.22 -0.65 -5.71
CA GLU A 2 19.78 0.01 -4.48
C GLU A 2 18.32 -0.38 -4.17
N GLU A 3 18.09 -0.83 -2.94
CA GLU A 3 16.78 -1.21 -2.42
C GLU A 3 16.29 -0.13 -1.47
N HIS A 4 15.04 0.29 -1.65
CA HIS A 4 14.42 1.30 -0.80
C HIS A 4 13.12 0.77 -0.23
N THR A 5 12.78 1.23 0.97
CA THR A 5 11.40 1.08 1.46
C THR A 5 10.49 1.94 0.59
N VAL A 6 9.39 1.37 0.14
CA VAL A 6 8.41 2.01 -0.72
C VAL A 6 7.09 2.00 -0.01
N TYR A 7 6.45 3.15 0.05
CA TYR A 7 5.05 3.26 0.44
C TYR A 7 4.19 3.40 -0.80
N ILE A 8 3.10 2.66 -0.86
CA ILE A 8 2.07 2.79 -1.89
C ILE A 8 0.76 3.16 -1.19
N PHE A 9 0.22 4.31 -1.55
CA PHE A 9 -1.12 4.73 -1.14
C PHE A 9 -2.02 4.77 -2.35
N TYR A 10 -3.29 4.42 -2.18
CA TYR A 10 -4.27 4.55 -3.25
C TYR A 10 -5.60 5.11 -2.74
N ASP A 11 -6.33 5.75 -3.63
CA ASP A 11 -7.68 6.25 -3.39
C ASP A 11 -8.56 5.85 -4.57
N ILE A 12 -9.36 4.80 -4.38
CA ILE A 12 -10.04 4.05 -5.45
C ILE A 12 -11.38 3.56 -4.91
N GLU A 13 -12.46 4.06 -5.52
CA GLU A 13 -13.84 3.75 -5.16
C GLU A 13 -14.27 2.35 -5.62
N ASP A 14 -13.84 1.92 -6.82
CA ASP A 14 -14.19 0.62 -7.37
C ASP A 14 -13.52 -0.51 -6.57
N ASP A 15 -14.33 -1.25 -5.80
CA ASP A 15 -13.90 -2.35 -4.95
C ASP A 15 -13.14 -3.44 -5.72
N GLY A 16 -13.54 -3.72 -6.96
CA GLY A 16 -12.89 -4.72 -7.80
C GLY A 16 -11.47 -4.31 -8.19
N ILE A 17 -11.28 -3.04 -8.56
CA ILE A 17 -9.95 -2.48 -8.83
C ILE A 17 -9.12 -2.42 -7.55
N ARG A 18 -9.73 -1.96 -6.44
CA ARG A 18 -9.06 -1.88 -5.13
C ARG A 18 -8.51 -3.24 -4.69
N ASN A 19 -9.31 -4.30 -4.84
CA ASN A 19 -8.88 -5.66 -4.52
C ASN A 19 -7.76 -6.15 -5.44
N LYS A 20 -7.84 -5.88 -6.75
CA LYS A 20 -6.76 -6.25 -7.69
C LYS A 20 -5.44 -5.55 -7.38
N ILE A 21 -5.49 -4.27 -7.03
CA ILE A 21 -4.31 -3.49 -6.65
C ILE A 21 -3.71 -4.05 -5.36
N ALA A 22 -4.54 -4.34 -4.37
CA ALA A 22 -4.10 -4.93 -3.12
C ALA A 22 -3.38 -6.27 -3.33
N GLU A 23 -3.97 -7.18 -4.11
CA GLU A 23 -3.31 -8.46 -4.44
C GLU A 23 -2.01 -8.24 -5.21
N LYS A 24 -1.98 -7.29 -6.15
CA LYS A 24 -0.76 -6.98 -6.89
C LYS A 24 0.35 -6.44 -5.98
N CYS A 25 0.04 -5.62 -4.98
CA CYS A 25 1.01 -5.18 -3.99
C CYS A 25 1.58 -6.35 -3.18
N LYS A 26 0.72 -7.29 -2.75
CA LYS A 26 1.14 -8.50 -2.02
C LYS A 26 2.03 -9.41 -2.86
N ASP A 27 1.71 -9.61 -4.15
CA ASP A 27 2.52 -10.41 -5.08
C ASP A 27 3.96 -9.89 -5.21
N TYR A 28 4.16 -8.58 -4.99
CA TYR A 28 5.47 -7.94 -5.02
C TYR A 28 6.20 -7.98 -3.66
N GLY A 29 5.60 -8.61 -2.65
CA GLY A 29 6.14 -8.71 -1.30
C GLY A 29 5.90 -7.46 -0.45
N LEU A 30 4.94 -6.61 -0.81
CA LEU A 30 4.53 -5.49 0.03
C LEU A 30 3.51 -5.95 1.07
N GLU A 31 3.64 -5.42 2.27
CA GLU A 31 2.72 -5.67 3.38
C GLU A 31 1.67 -4.56 3.44
N ARG A 32 0.43 -4.93 3.77
CA ARG A 32 -0.65 -3.96 3.97
C ARG A 32 -0.43 -3.27 5.32
N ILE A 33 -0.33 -1.93 5.30
CA ILE A 33 -0.16 -1.11 6.51
C ILE A 33 -1.39 -0.25 6.82
N GLN A 34 -2.23 0.01 5.83
CA GLN A 34 -3.51 0.71 5.97
C GLN A 34 -4.53 0.09 5.01
N PHE A 35 -5.82 0.41 5.18
CA PHE A 35 -6.87 -0.04 4.27
C PHE A 35 -6.54 0.26 2.80
N SER A 36 -5.96 1.44 2.57
CA SER A 36 -5.50 1.87 1.24
C SER A 36 -4.00 2.14 1.15
N GLY A 37 -3.20 1.43 1.95
CA GLY A 37 -1.76 1.64 2.07
C GLY A 37 -0.95 0.35 2.18
N PHE A 38 0.16 0.27 1.45
CA PHE A 38 1.13 -0.82 1.48
C PHE A 38 2.55 -0.30 1.67
N SER A 39 3.42 -1.10 2.28
CA SER A 39 4.84 -0.80 2.42
C SER A 39 5.70 -2.06 2.27
N GLY A 40 6.92 -1.90 1.77
CA GLY A 40 7.88 -2.99 1.67
C GLY A 40 9.16 -2.55 0.96
N ILE A 41 10.12 -3.46 0.81
CA ILE A 41 11.41 -3.17 0.18
C ILE A 41 11.37 -3.60 -1.28
N LEU A 42 11.64 -2.67 -2.19
CA LEU A 42 11.76 -2.96 -3.61
C LEU A 42 12.99 -2.29 -4.20
N ASN A 43 13.69 -3.02 -5.08
CA ASN A 43 14.66 -2.41 -5.97
C ASN A 43 13.96 -1.57 -7.05
N ARG A 44 14.73 -0.66 -7.68
CA ARG A 44 14.24 0.26 -8.71
C ARG A 44 13.40 -0.41 -9.81
N ASN A 45 13.87 -1.53 -10.36
CA ASN A 45 13.20 -2.21 -11.47
C ASN A 45 11.84 -2.77 -11.04
N LYS A 46 11.77 -3.43 -9.88
CA LYS A 46 10.50 -3.94 -9.34
C LYS A 46 9.51 -2.82 -9.04
N ARG A 47 9.98 -1.65 -8.57
CA ARG A 47 9.11 -0.48 -8.36
C ARG A 47 8.51 0.02 -9.66
N GLU A 48 9.34 0.25 -10.67
CA GLU A 48 8.89 0.75 -11.98
C GLU A 48 7.89 -0.23 -12.62
N GLU A 49 8.20 -1.53 -12.57
CA GLU A 49 7.31 -2.57 -13.08
C GLU A 49 5.97 -2.59 -12.31
N LEU A 50 6.01 -2.58 -10.98
CA LEU A 50 4.81 -2.56 -10.15
C LEU A 50 3.96 -1.35 -10.49
N PHE A 51 4.54 -0.15 -10.55
CA PHE A 51 3.79 1.07 -10.82
C PHE A 51 3.04 1.02 -12.15
N LEU A 52 3.70 0.53 -13.21
CA LEU A 52 3.07 0.34 -14.52
C LEU A 52 1.92 -0.68 -14.47
N ARG A 53 2.08 -1.78 -13.72
CA ARG A 53 1.00 -2.76 -13.52
C ARG A 53 -0.18 -2.15 -12.77
N LEU A 54 0.06 -1.35 -11.73
CA LEU A 54 -1.03 -0.70 -10.99
C LEU A 54 -1.80 0.31 -11.86
N ILE A 55 -1.11 1.09 -12.70
CA ILE A 55 -1.76 1.98 -13.69
C ILE A 55 -2.64 1.18 -14.65
N SER A 56 -2.13 0.06 -15.17
CA SER A 56 -2.89 -0.82 -16.06
C SER A 56 -4.14 -1.39 -15.39
N LEU A 57 -4.06 -1.75 -14.11
CA LEU A 57 -5.20 -2.26 -13.33
C LEU A 57 -6.30 -1.22 -13.10
N ILE A 58 -5.96 0.07 -12.98
CA ILE A 58 -6.95 1.15 -12.94
C ILE A 58 -7.74 1.20 -14.25
N GLY A 59 -7.11 0.90 -15.39
CA GLY A 59 -7.79 0.74 -16.67
C GLY A 59 -8.56 1.99 -17.12
N GLY A 60 -8.04 3.18 -16.79
CA GLY A 60 -8.66 4.46 -17.13
C GLY A 60 -9.88 4.85 -16.29
N LYS A 61 -10.21 4.09 -15.24
CA LYS A 61 -11.23 4.50 -14.25
C LYS A 61 -10.67 5.59 -13.32
N SER A 62 -11.57 6.26 -12.61
CA SER A 62 -11.18 7.23 -11.57
C SER A 62 -10.40 6.52 -10.46
N GLY A 63 -9.30 7.12 -10.04
CA GLY A 63 -8.48 6.63 -8.94
C GLY A 63 -7.13 7.32 -8.86
N LYS A 64 -6.52 7.29 -7.69
CA LYS A 64 -5.19 7.81 -7.42
C LYS A 64 -4.30 6.70 -6.90
N ILE A 65 -3.05 6.66 -7.37
CA ILE A 65 -1.97 5.87 -6.78
C ILE A 65 -0.80 6.82 -6.52
N LEU A 66 -0.23 6.73 -5.32
CA LEU A 66 0.98 7.43 -4.92
C LEU A 66 2.02 6.40 -4.49
N MET A 67 3.14 6.33 -5.21
CA MET A 67 4.30 5.51 -4.84
C MET A 67 5.42 6.42 -4.34
N LEU A 68 5.85 6.21 -3.10
CA LEU A 68 6.88 7.00 -2.42
C LEU A 68 8.04 6.10 -2.01
N PRO A 69 9.13 6.01 -2.81
CA PRO A 69 10.37 5.44 -2.33
C PRO A 69 11.01 6.39 -1.31
N LEU A 70 11.41 5.85 -0.17
CA LEU A 70 12.07 6.59 0.90
C LEU A 70 13.46 6.02 1.17
N CYS A 71 14.40 6.90 1.49
CA CYS A 71 15.73 6.48 1.89
C CYS A 71 15.70 5.85 3.30
N GLU A 72 16.72 5.07 3.62
CA GLU A 72 16.83 4.40 4.92
C GLU A 72 16.82 5.38 6.10
N ARG A 73 17.36 6.60 5.90
CA ARG A 73 17.40 7.63 6.93
C ARG A 73 15.99 8.06 7.34
N ASP A 74 15.12 8.30 6.37
CA ASP A 74 13.75 8.79 6.62
C ASP A 74 12.87 7.67 7.17
N THR A 75 13.10 6.42 6.74
CA THR A 75 12.33 5.28 7.24
C THR A 75 12.66 4.96 8.70
N LYS A 76 13.90 5.16 9.15
CA LYS A 76 14.32 4.98 10.55
C LYS A 76 13.64 5.93 11.53
N VAL A 77 13.19 7.09 11.06
CA VAL A 77 12.51 8.10 11.89
C VAL A 77 11.00 8.13 11.68
N ARG A 78 10.44 7.14 10.97
CA ARG A 78 8.99 6.97 10.80
C ARG A 78 8.31 6.94 12.16
N ARG A 79 7.18 7.64 12.25
CA ARG A 79 6.27 7.58 13.39
C ARG A 79 4.92 7.04 12.94
N GLU A 80 4.29 6.27 13.81
CA GLU A 80 2.97 5.69 13.62
C GLU A 80 2.23 5.73 14.95
N PHE A 81 0.92 5.95 14.89
CA PHE A 81 0.03 5.89 16.03
C PHE A 81 -1.15 5.01 15.65
N ILE A 82 -1.46 4.03 16.48
CA ILE A 82 -2.57 3.08 16.29
C ILE A 82 -3.49 3.24 17.49
N GLN A 83 -4.74 3.57 17.22
CA GLN A 83 -5.82 3.51 18.21
C GLN A 83 -6.68 2.31 17.85
N GLU A 84 -6.69 1.30 18.73
CA GLU A 84 -7.65 0.21 18.62
C GLU A 84 -9.01 0.68 19.17
N GLY A 85 -10.09 0.28 18.52
CA GLY A 85 -11.44 0.50 19.05
C GLY A 85 -11.67 -0.40 20.27
N GLN A 86 -12.48 0.06 21.24
CA GLN A 86 -13.00 -0.85 22.26
C GLN A 86 -14.02 -1.78 21.60
N ASP A 87 -13.77 -3.09 21.62
CA ASP A 87 -14.77 -4.08 21.24
C ASP A 87 -15.92 -4.04 22.28
N ASP A 88 -17.00 -3.33 21.97
CA ASP A 88 -18.27 -3.35 22.72
C ASP A 88 -19.04 -4.68 22.50
N SER A 89 -18.34 -5.81 22.51
CA SER A 89 -18.93 -7.16 22.38
C SER A 89 -19.02 -7.89 23.73
N THR A 90 -19.33 -7.15 24.80
CA THR A 90 -19.84 -7.75 26.04
C THR A 90 -21.13 -7.05 26.42
N GLU A 91 -22.28 -7.61 26.00
CA GLU A 91 -23.50 -7.80 26.81
C GLU A 91 -24.73 -7.98 25.91
N GLY A 92 -25.19 -9.23 25.85
CA GLY A 92 -26.46 -9.63 25.26
C GLY A 92 -26.76 -11.06 25.69
N ARG A 93 -26.95 -11.25 26.99
CA ARG A 93 -27.58 -12.44 27.58
C ARG A 93 -29.06 -12.48 27.23
#